data_AF-A0A1W6MYT9-F1
#
_entry.id   AF-A0A1W6MYT9-F1
#
_cell.length_a   1.000
_cell.length_b   1.000
_cell.length_c   1.000
_cell.angle_alpha   90.00
_cell.angle_beta   90.00
_cell.angle_gamma   90.00
#
_symmetry.space_group_name_H-M   'P 1'
#
loop_
_entity.id
_entity.type
_entity.pdbx_description
1 polymer ?
#
loop_
_entity_poly.entity_id
_entity_poly.type
_entity_poly.pdbx_seq_one_letter_code
_entity_poly.pdbx_strand_id
1 'polypeptide(L)'
;MNAVQRLVDQKVWEGCLMGFRYRRSAKLAPGIRLNITGRGISSVSIGKQGLHLNIGKKGTRQTISLPGSGLSYSNRSSTTPALATGLAVGGLLALLIHASRGSVPAQIALAMIGFCGLAFLISVSNAPPQSTTGDASTIKATTGISSENALSLEQRRKLDEIFHINGASR
;
A
#
# COMPACT_ATOMS: atom_id res chain seq x y z
N MET A 1 32.01 23.33 -38.77
CA MET A 1 31.16 22.14 -38.49
C MET A 1 29.79 22.64 -38.04
N ASN A 2 28.77 22.49 -38.91
CA ASN A 2 27.47 23.15 -38.76
C ASN A 2 26.65 22.57 -37.60
N ALA A 3 25.91 23.44 -36.90
CA ALA A 3 25.04 23.09 -35.78
C ALA A 3 23.98 22.03 -36.12
N VAL A 4 23.60 21.95 -37.40
CA VAL A 4 22.69 20.92 -37.94
C VAL A 4 23.29 19.52 -37.81
N GLN A 5 24.60 19.34 -38.07
CA GLN A 5 25.28 18.06 -37.90
C GLN A 5 25.28 17.60 -36.44
N ARG A 6 25.43 18.54 -35.49
CA ARG A 6 25.40 18.24 -34.04
C ARG A 6 24.02 17.77 -33.57
N LEU A 7 22.95 18.32 -34.12
CA LEU A 7 21.57 17.91 -33.77
C LEU A 7 21.18 16.57 -34.39
N VAL A 8 21.64 16.28 -35.61
CA VAL A 8 21.41 14.98 -36.26
C VAL A 8 22.14 13.88 -35.51
N ASP A 9 23.40 14.10 -35.10
CA ASP A 9 24.13 13.14 -34.28
C ASP A 9 23.46 12.95 -32.92
N GLN A 10 23.13 14.02 -32.18
CA GLN A 10 22.46 13.90 -30.87
C GLN A 10 21.15 13.10 -30.94
N LYS A 11 20.36 13.28 -32.01
CA LYS A 11 19.06 12.60 -32.16
C LYS A 11 19.19 11.11 -32.52
N VAL A 12 20.29 10.70 -33.13
CA VAL A 12 20.58 9.28 -33.44
C VAL A 12 21.00 8.51 -32.18
N TRP A 13 21.70 9.16 -31.24
CA TRP A 13 22.16 8.51 -30.00
C TRP A 13 21.04 8.28 -28.96
N GLU A 14 20.00 9.12 -28.94
CA GLU A 14 18.88 8.95 -28.00
C GLU A 14 17.99 7.72 -28.30
N GLY A 15 18.03 7.17 -29.52
CA GLY A 15 17.22 6.02 -29.94
C GLY A 15 17.85 4.65 -29.69
N CYS A 16 19.16 4.58 -29.39
CA CYS A 16 19.91 3.31 -29.42
C CYS A 16 20.25 2.74 -28.03
N LEU A 17 19.92 3.44 -26.95
CA LEU A 17 20.02 2.89 -25.58
C LEU A 17 18.83 1.96 -25.30
N MET A 18 18.70 0.89 -26.07
CA MET A 18 17.74 -0.18 -25.83
C MET A 18 18.23 -1.00 -24.63
N GLY A 19 17.98 -0.49 -23.42
CA GLY A 19 18.43 -1.11 -22.18
C GLY A 19 18.05 -2.59 -22.10
N PHE A 20 19.04 -3.45 -21.83
CA PHE A 20 18.84 -4.89 -21.72
C PHE A 20 17.72 -5.22 -20.73
N ARG A 21 16.66 -5.87 -21.23
CA ARG A 21 15.53 -6.29 -20.40
C ARG A 21 15.72 -7.72 -19.92
N TYR A 22 16.25 -7.90 -18.71
CA TYR A 22 16.39 -9.22 -18.10
C TYR A 22 15.03 -9.79 -17.64
N ARG A 23 14.68 -10.97 -18.16
CA ARG A 23 13.54 -11.79 -17.76
C ARG A 23 13.90 -13.26 -17.83
N ARG A 24 13.71 -14.00 -16.75
CA ARG A 24 14.00 -15.44 -16.68
C ARG A 24 12.93 -16.15 -15.87
N SER A 25 12.44 -17.27 -16.38
CA SER A 25 11.54 -18.17 -15.64
C SER A 25 12.29 -19.43 -15.25
N ALA A 26 12.28 -19.78 -13.97
CA ALA A 26 12.90 -20.99 -13.44
C ALA A 26 11.83 -21.96 -12.89
N LYS A 27 11.94 -23.24 -13.21
CA LYS A 27 11.14 -24.29 -12.57
C LYS A 27 11.87 -24.70 -11.29
N LEU A 28 11.21 -24.57 -10.14
CA LEU A 28 11.78 -24.96 -8.85
C LEU A 28 11.37 -26.40 -8.48
N ALA A 29 10.13 -26.75 -8.78
CA ALA A 29 9.57 -28.07 -8.54
C ALA A 29 8.47 -28.36 -9.57
N PRO A 30 8.00 -29.62 -9.70
CA PRO A 30 6.84 -29.95 -10.50
C PRO A 30 5.62 -29.12 -10.05
N GLY A 31 5.13 -28.24 -10.93
CA GLY A 31 4.02 -27.34 -10.64
C GLY A 31 4.39 -26.00 -9.99
N ILE A 32 5.67 -25.74 -9.68
CA ILE A 32 6.14 -24.46 -9.12
C ILE A 32 7.09 -23.77 -10.11
N ARG A 33 6.71 -22.57 -10.55
CA ARG A 33 7.50 -21.72 -11.45
C ARG A 33 7.74 -20.37 -10.83
N LEU A 34 8.99 -19.90 -10.90
CA LEU A 34 9.40 -18.61 -10.39
C LEU A 34 9.74 -17.68 -11.57
N ASN A 35 9.13 -16.50 -11.60
CA ASN A 35 9.37 -15.50 -12.62
C ASN A 35 10.27 -14.39 -12.08
N ILE A 36 11.46 -14.25 -12.65
CA ILE A 36 12.50 -13.31 -12.27
C ILE A 36 12.62 -12.24 -13.34
N THR A 37 12.68 -10.98 -12.93
CA THR A 37 12.90 -9.83 -13.80
C THR A 37 14.11 -9.04 -13.33
N GLY A 38 14.59 -8.07 -14.11
CA GLY A 38 15.66 -7.15 -13.69
C GLY A 38 15.41 -6.39 -12.38
N ARG A 39 14.18 -6.41 -11.83
CA ARG A 39 13.78 -5.84 -10.53
C ARG A 39 13.58 -6.91 -9.43
N GLY A 40 14.14 -8.10 -9.61
CA GLY A 40 14.01 -9.25 -8.70
C GLY A 40 12.84 -10.18 -9.00
N ILE A 41 12.43 -10.95 -7.99
CA ILE A 41 11.33 -11.93 -8.07
C ILE A 41 10.02 -11.18 -8.31
N SER A 42 9.39 -11.43 -9.47
CA SER A 42 8.17 -10.72 -9.89
C SER A 42 6.91 -11.47 -9.48
N SER A 43 6.93 -12.80 -9.59
CA SER A 43 5.81 -13.65 -9.24
C SER A 43 6.21 -15.11 -9.09
N VAL A 44 5.48 -15.85 -8.26
CA VAL A 44 5.56 -17.29 -8.11
C VAL A 44 4.24 -17.89 -8.58
N SER A 45 4.31 -18.83 -9.51
CA SER A 45 3.16 -19.58 -10.00
C SER A 45 3.23 -21.01 -9.45
N ILE A 46 2.16 -21.43 -8.78
CA ILE A 46 2.01 -22.74 -8.17
C ILE A 46 0.73 -23.36 -8.73
N GLY A 47 0.81 -24.52 -9.37
CA GLY A 47 -0.37 -25.16 -9.90
C GLY A 47 -0.12 -26.42 -10.70
N LYS A 48 -1.12 -27.29 -10.72
CA LYS A 48 -1.24 -28.48 -11.58
C LYS A 48 -2.42 -28.27 -12.54
N GLN A 49 -2.62 -29.20 -13.48
CA GLN A 49 -3.80 -29.17 -14.35
C GLN A 49 -5.07 -29.04 -13.49
N GLY A 50 -5.88 -28.02 -13.76
CA GLY A 50 -7.13 -27.75 -13.04
C GLY A 50 -7.05 -26.72 -11.92
N LEU A 51 -5.85 -26.41 -11.38
CA LEU A 51 -5.69 -25.38 -10.34
C LEU A 51 -4.38 -24.62 -10.54
N HIS A 52 -4.50 -23.33 -10.85
CA HIS A 52 -3.38 -22.42 -11.04
C HIS A 52 -3.47 -21.24 -10.07
N LEU A 53 -2.43 -21.05 -9.27
CA LEU A 53 -2.25 -19.92 -8.38
C LEU A 53 -1.04 -19.11 -8.85
N ASN A 54 -1.19 -17.80 -9.00
CA ASN A 54 -0.11 -16.90 -9.36
C ASN A 54 -0.04 -15.77 -8.33
N ILE A 55 1.05 -15.74 -7.57
CA ILE A 55 1.29 -14.79 -6.49
C ILE A 55 2.35 -13.81 -6.99
N GLY A 56 2.02 -12.53 -7.11
CA GLY A 56 2.96 -11.51 -7.55
C GLY A 56 2.79 -10.18 -6.83
N LYS A 57 3.66 -9.23 -7.16
CA LYS A 57 3.66 -7.88 -6.54
C LYS A 57 2.35 -7.12 -6.72
N LYS A 58 1.53 -7.49 -7.71
CA LYS A 58 0.24 -6.85 -8.04
C LYS A 58 -0.97 -7.60 -7.45
N GLY A 59 -0.73 -8.60 -6.61
CA GLY A 59 -1.78 -9.44 -6.03
C GLY A 59 -1.70 -10.90 -6.45
N THR A 60 -2.72 -11.64 -6.05
CA THR A 60 -2.83 -13.10 -6.26
C THR A 60 -3.94 -13.41 -7.24
N ARG A 61 -3.65 -14.20 -8.27
CA ARG A 61 -4.63 -14.75 -9.20
C ARG A 61 -4.81 -16.23 -8.94
N GLN A 62 -6.02 -16.65 -8.61
CA GLN A 62 -6.40 -18.04 -8.50
C GLN A 62 -7.29 -18.42 -9.67
N THR A 63 -6.99 -19.52 -10.34
CA THR A 63 -7.77 -20.05 -11.45
C THR A 63 -8.05 -21.52 -11.19
N ILE A 64 -9.32 -21.89 -11.23
CA ILE A 64 -9.80 -23.26 -11.09
C ILE A 64 -10.48 -23.61 -12.41
N SER A 65 -10.15 -24.76 -12.99
CA SER A 65 -10.76 -25.22 -14.23
C SER A 65 -11.12 -26.69 -14.13
N LEU A 66 -12.31 -27.02 -14.62
CA LEU A 66 -12.73 -28.41 -14.75
C LEU A 66 -12.09 -29.00 -16.02
N PRO A 67 -11.26 -30.05 -15.90
CA PRO A 67 -10.60 -30.65 -17.05
C PRO A 67 -11.66 -31.31 -17.96
N GLY A 68 -11.54 -31.08 -19.27
CA GLY A 68 -12.43 -31.70 -20.26
C GLY A 68 -13.79 -31.02 -20.47
N SER A 69 -14.19 -30.04 -19.64
CA SER A 69 -15.48 -29.34 -19.78
C SER A 69 -15.39 -27.94 -20.42
N GLY A 70 -14.18 -27.41 -20.58
CA GLY A 70 -13.97 -26.04 -21.07
C GLY A 70 -14.33 -24.93 -20.07
N LEU A 71 -14.84 -25.27 -18.88
CA LEU A 71 -15.19 -24.31 -17.83
C LEU A 71 -13.98 -23.96 -16.96
N SER A 72 -13.69 -22.66 -16.88
CA SER A 72 -12.66 -22.11 -16.00
C SER A 72 -13.18 -20.87 -15.27
N TYR A 73 -12.83 -20.75 -14.00
CA TYR A 73 -13.14 -19.60 -13.16
C TYR A 73 -11.84 -19.01 -12.64
N SER A 74 -11.64 -17.70 -12.83
CA SER A 74 -10.44 -17.02 -12.34
C SER A 74 -10.80 -15.81 -11.50
N ASN A 75 -10.26 -15.73 -10.29
CA ASN A 75 -10.43 -14.61 -9.38
C ASN A 75 -9.07 -13.94 -9.12
N ARG A 76 -9.07 -12.61 -8.99
CA ARG A 76 -7.88 -11.80 -8.69
C ARG A 76 -8.13 -11.01 -7.43
N SER A 77 -7.30 -11.21 -6.41
CA SER A 77 -7.25 -10.37 -5.22
C SER A 77 -6.01 -9.49 -5.26
N SER A 78 -6.18 -8.18 -5.06
CA SER A 78 -5.08 -7.21 -4.92
C SER A 78 -4.49 -7.18 -3.51
N THR A 79 -5.17 -7.80 -2.54
CA THR A 79 -4.73 -7.90 -1.14
C THR A 79 -3.49 -8.80 -1.02
N THR A 80 -2.59 -8.45 -0.10
CA THR A 80 -1.44 -9.27 0.33
C THR A 80 -1.85 -10.74 0.41
N PRO A 81 -1.10 -11.67 -0.21
CA PRO A 81 -1.53 -13.06 -0.33
C PRO A 81 -1.91 -13.61 1.05
N ALA A 82 -3.11 -14.18 1.17
CA ALA A 82 -3.59 -14.83 2.38
C ALA A 82 -2.65 -15.95 2.88
N LEU A 83 -1.74 -16.42 2.02
CA LEU A 83 -0.66 -17.35 2.38
C LEU A 83 0.51 -16.67 3.11
N ALA A 84 0.80 -15.38 2.90
CA ALA A 84 1.82 -14.67 3.69
C ALA A 84 1.33 -14.43 5.11
N THR A 85 0.07 -14.04 5.28
CA THR A 85 -0.58 -13.99 6.60
C THR A 85 -0.76 -15.39 7.17
N GLY A 86 -1.17 -16.38 6.37
CA GLY A 86 -1.32 -17.77 6.80
C GLY A 86 -0.01 -18.44 7.20
N LEU A 87 1.11 -18.16 6.53
CA LEU A 87 2.44 -18.64 6.92
C LEU A 87 3.01 -17.84 8.09
N ALA A 88 2.72 -16.55 8.21
CA ALA A 88 3.09 -15.77 9.39
C ALA A 88 2.33 -16.27 10.63
N VAL A 89 1.01 -16.41 10.55
CA VAL A 89 0.15 -16.86 11.65
C VAL A 89 0.36 -18.34 11.94
N GLY A 90 0.32 -19.19 10.91
CA GLY A 90 0.53 -20.63 11.05
C GLY A 90 1.98 -20.99 11.40
N GLY A 91 2.96 -20.23 10.91
CA GLY A 91 4.37 -20.38 11.27
C GLY A 91 4.65 -19.92 12.70
N LEU A 92 4.03 -18.82 13.14
CA LEU A 92 4.08 -18.37 14.53
C LEU A 92 3.41 -19.40 15.47
N LEU A 93 2.26 -19.94 15.08
CA LEU A 93 1.56 -20.98 15.83
C LEU A 93 2.36 -22.29 15.89
N ALA A 94 2.96 -22.70 14.77
CA ALA A 94 3.85 -23.86 14.73
C ALA A 94 5.12 -23.64 15.57
N LEU A 95 5.69 -22.43 15.58
CA LEU A 95 6.80 -22.05 16.46
C LEU A 95 6.40 -22.09 17.93
N LEU A 96 5.20 -21.60 18.27
CA LEU A 96 4.62 -21.70 19.62
C LEU A 96 4.44 -23.17 20.05
N ILE A 97 3.92 -24.02 19.17
CA ILE A 97 3.73 -25.45 19.42
C ILE A 97 5.08 -26.21 19.47
N HIS A 98 6.08 -25.77 18.71
CA HIS A 98 7.41 -26.36 18.74
C HIS A 98 8.19 -25.91 19.98
N ALA A 99 8.05 -24.66 20.40
CA ALA A 99 8.57 -24.13 21.67
C ALA A 99 7.87 -24.76 22.88
N SER A 100 6.61 -25.19 22.73
CA SER A 100 5.86 -25.93 23.76
C SER A 100 6.26 -27.41 23.88
N ARG A 101 7.29 -27.88 23.15
CA ARG A 101 8.00 -29.13 23.49
C ARG A 101 9.06 -28.94 24.59
N GLY A 102 9.20 -27.73 25.13
CA GLY A 102 9.99 -27.44 26.33
C GLY A 102 9.22 -27.69 27.63
N SER A 103 9.96 -27.73 28.75
CA SER A 103 9.46 -28.05 30.09
C SER A 103 8.31 -27.13 30.54
N VAL A 104 7.31 -27.72 31.21
CA VAL A 104 6.14 -27.04 31.80
C VAL A 104 6.43 -25.69 32.48
N PRO A 105 7.53 -25.50 33.24
CA PRO A 105 7.85 -24.19 33.83
C PRO A 105 8.12 -23.07 32.79
N ALA A 106 8.70 -23.39 31.63
CA ALA A 106 8.94 -22.39 30.57
C ALA A 106 7.62 -21.91 29.93
N GLN A 107 6.62 -22.78 29.86
CA GLN A 107 5.29 -22.44 29.33
C GLN A 107 4.52 -21.52 30.28
N ILE A 108 4.59 -21.79 31.58
CA ILE A 108 3.98 -20.93 32.60
C ILE A 108 4.64 -19.54 32.58
N ALA A 109 5.97 -19.47 32.47
CA ALA A 109 6.67 -18.20 32.38
C ALA A 109 6.28 -17.39 31.14
N LEU A 110 6.22 -18.03 29.97
CA LEU A 110 5.81 -17.38 28.71
C LEU A 110 4.35 -16.93 28.73
N ALA A 111 3.45 -17.72 29.30
CA ALA A 111 2.05 -17.36 29.47
C ALA A 111 1.89 -16.15 30.41
N MET A 112 2.65 -16.09 31.50
CA MET A 112 2.65 -14.96 32.44
C MET A 112 3.19 -13.69 31.78
N ILE A 113 4.27 -13.77 31.01
CA ILE A 113 4.82 -12.62 30.27
C ILE A 113 3.83 -12.13 29.21
N GLY A 114 3.20 -13.04 28.47
CA GLY A 114 2.18 -12.70 27.47
C GLY A 114 0.92 -12.08 28.09
N PHE A 115 0.45 -12.62 29.22
CA PHE A 115 -0.73 -12.13 29.91
C PHE A 115 -0.48 -10.77 30.59
N CYS A 116 0.69 -10.57 31.21
CA CYS A 116 1.11 -9.27 31.74
C CYS A 116 1.26 -8.22 30.64
N GLY A 117 1.88 -8.57 29.51
CA GLY A 117 2.03 -7.67 28.37
C GLY A 117 0.68 -7.24 27.78
N LEU A 118 -0.27 -8.19 27.67
CA LEU A 118 -1.62 -7.91 27.20
C LEU A 118 -2.42 -7.04 28.19
N ALA A 119 -2.31 -7.32 29.49
CA ALA A 119 -2.96 -6.52 30.53
C ALA A 119 -2.42 -5.08 30.56
N PHE A 120 -1.11 -4.90 30.41
CA PHE A 120 -0.49 -3.57 30.33
C PHE A 120 -0.98 -2.79 29.11
N LEU A 121 -1.13 -3.46 27.96
CA LEU A 121 -1.63 -2.82 26.75
C LEU A 121 -3.10 -2.37 26.89
N ILE A 122 -3.92 -3.19 27.56
CA ILE A 122 -5.32 -2.87 27.86
C ILE A 122 -5.42 -1.73 28.89
N SER A 123 -4.50 -1.65 29.86
CA SER A 123 -4.44 -0.53 30.80
C SER A 123 -4.00 0.78 30.13
N VAL A 124 -3.05 0.74 29.19
CA VAL A 124 -2.64 1.91 28.41
C VAL A 124 -3.77 2.41 27.51
N SER A 125 -4.57 1.53 26.93
CA SER A 125 -5.70 1.93 26.08
C SER A 125 -6.86 2.57 26.85
N ASN A 126 -6.92 2.40 28.17
CA ASN A 126 -7.99 2.91 29.02
C ASN A 126 -7.56 4.10 29.89
N ALA A 127 -6.37 4.67 29.68
CA ALA A 127 -5.94 5.85 30.43
C ALA A 127 -6.85 7.04 30.08
N PRO A 128 -7.55 7.66 31.04
CA PRO A 128 -8.34 8.86 30.77
C PRO A 128 -7.40 10.00 30.32
N PRO A 129 -7.79 10.81 29.33
CA PRO A 129 -6.96 11.89 28.83
C PRO A 129 -6.70 12.89 29.96
N GLN A 130 -5.42 13.12 30.29
CA GLN A 130 -5.03 14.20 31.18
C GLN A 130 -5.39 15.52 30.52
N SER A 131 -6.31 16.25 31.15
CA SER A 131 -6.71 17.60 30.77
C SER A 131 -5.54 18.56 30.95
N THR A 132 -4.80 18.83 29.88
CA THR A 132 -3.95 20.02 29.79
C THR A 132 -4.81 21.18 29.32
N THR A 133 -5.63 21.72 30.22
CA THR A 133 -6.26 23.03 30.02
C THR A 133 -5.18 24.08 30.29
N GLY A 134 -4.38 24.35 29.27
CA GLY A 134 -3.53 25.54 29.16
C GLY A 134 -4.18 26.52 28.20
N ASP A 135 -5.00 27.41 28.76
CA ASP A 135 -5.33 28.77 28.33
C ASP A 135 -5.56 29.07 26.83
N ALA A 136 -6.84 29.23 26.49
CA ALA A 136 -7.38 29.60 25.18
C ALA A 136 -7.13 31.06 24.73
N SER A 137 -6.27 31.82 25.41
CA SER A 137 -6.00 33.23 25.06
C SER A 137 -4.88 33.41 24.03
N THR A 138 -3.98 32.44 23.87
CA THR A 138 -2.82 32.56 22.95
C THR A 138 -3.16 32.18 21.50
N ILE A 139 -4.16 31.34 21.27
CA ILE A 139 -4.47 30.83 19.92
C ILE A 139 -5.19 31.88 19.05
N LYS A 140 -5.89 32.85 19.67
CA LYS A 140 -6.58 33.92 18.92
C LYS A 140 -5.64 34.94 18.26
N ALA A 141 -4.37 35.00 18.65
CA ALA A 141 -3.42 35.96 18.08
C ALA A 141 -2.70 35.44 16.81
N THR A 142 -2.75 34.13 16.51
CA THR A 142 -1.85 33.52 15.52
C THR A 142 -2.51 33.17 14.18
N THR A 143 -3.84 33.23 14.05
CA THR A 143 -4.49 33.03 12.74
C THR A 143 -5.01 34.35 12.18
N GLY A 144 -4.10 35.16 11.63
CA GLY A 144 -4.41 36.32 10.77
C GLY A 144 -5.00 35.94 9.41
N ILE A 145 -5.81 34.88 9.35
CA ILE A 145 -6.33 34.28 8.09
C ILE A 145 -7.76 34.75 7.80
N SER A 146 -8.41 35.45 8.74
CA SER A 146 -9.82 35.85 8.59
C SER A 146 -10.02 37.25 7.96
N SER A 147 -9.02 38.15 7.98
CA SER A 147 -9.18 39.53 7.48
C SER A 147 -9.01 39.67 5.96
N GLU A 148 -8.14 38.88 5.33
CA GLU A 148 -7.89 38.96 3.88
C GLU A 148 -9.10 38.47 3.05
N ASN A 149 -9.78 37.44 3.54
CA ASN A 149 -10.95 36.89 2.86
C ASN A 149 -12.16 37.85 2.94
N ALA A 150 -12.30 38.59 4.04
CA ALA A 150 -13.39 39.55 4.23
C ALA A 150 -13.28 40.78 3.29
N LEU A 151 -12.06 41.29 3.06
CA LEU A 151 -11.83 42.41 2.14
C LEU A 151 -12.11 42.02 0.68
N SER A 152 -11.76 40.79 0.29
CA SER A 152 -12.04 40.29 -1.07
C SER A 152 -13.54 40.10 -1.34
N LEU A 153 -14.31 39.76 -0.32
CA LEU A 153 -15.77 39.59 -0.42
C LEU A 153 -16.50 40.93 -0.45
N GLU A 154 -16.01 41.93 0.27
CA GLU A 154 -16.58 43.28 0.22
C GLU A 154 -16.31 43.96 -1.13
N GLN A 155 -15.11 43.76 -1.70
CA GLN A 155 -14.81 44.21 -3.06
C GLN A 155 -15.68 43.53 -4.12
N ARG A 156 -15.99 42.25 -3.94
CA ARG A 156 -16.91 41.50 -4.81
C ARG A 156 -18.36 41.99 -4.65
N ARG A 157 -18.82 42.26 -3.43
CA ARG A 157 -20.15 42.85 -3.17
C ARG A 157 -20.31 44.22 -3.83
N LYS A 158 -19.30 45.09 -3.76
CA LYS A 158 -19.32 46.39 -4.45
C LYS A 158 -19.37 46.27 -5.97
N LEU A 159 -18.69 45.28 -6.54
CA LEU A 159 -18.74 45.02 -7.99
C LEU A 159 -20.12 44.55 -8.44
N ASP A 160 -20.77 43.67 -7.65
CA ASP A 160 -22.13 43.22 -7.96
C ASP A 160 -23.16 44.35 -7.83
N GLU A 161 -23.00 45.26 -6.86
CA GLU A 161 -23.86 46.43 -6.69
C GLU A 161 -23.76 47.40 -7.88
N ILE A 162 -22.55 47.62 -8.41
CA ILE A 162 -22.32 48.47 -9.61
C ILE A 162 -22.93 47.86 -10.87
N PHE A 163 -22.87 46.54 -11.03
CA PHE A 163 -23.48 45.85 -12.17
C PHE A 163 -25.01 45.85 -12.10
N HIS A 164 -25.59 45.78 -10.89
CA HIS A 164 -27.04 45.79 -10.72
C HIS A 164 -27.66 47.16 -11.02
N ILE A 165 -26.96 48.27 -10.72
CA ILE A 165 -27.46 49.63 -10.97
C ILE A 165 -27.45 49.98 -12.48
N ASN A 166 -26.45 49.52 -13.24
CA ASN A 166 -26.32 49.82 -14.67
C ASN A 166 -27.16 48.94 -15.60
N GLY A 167 -27.79 47.88 -15.08
CA GLY A 167 -28.63 46.95 -15.86
C GLY A 167 -30.09 47.37 -16.01
N ALA A 168 -30.54 48.44 -15.35
CA ALA A 168 -31.94 48.84 -15.27
C ALA A 168 -32.36 50.01 -16.19
N SER A 169 -31.52 50.44 -17.14
CA SER A 169 -31.82 51.55 -18.08
C SER A 169 -31.91 51.13 -19.55
N ARG A 170 -32.66 50.06 -19.84
CA ARG A 170 -33.24 49.81 -21.16
C ARG A 170 -34.74 49.53 -21.06
#